data_AF-A0A963QAL1-F1
#
_entry.id   AF-A0A963QAL1-F1
#
_cell.length_a   1.000
_cell.length_b   1.000
_cell.length_c   1.000
_cell.angle_alpha   90.00
_cell.angle_beta   90.00
_cell.angle_gamma   90.00
#
_symmetry.space_group_name_H-M   'P 1'
#
loop_
_entity.id
_entity.type
_entity.pdbx_description
1 polymer ?
#
loop_
_entity_poly.entity_id
_entity_poly.type
_entity_poly.pdbx_seq_one_letter_code
_entity_poly.pdbx_strand_id
1 'polypeptide(L)'
;PALWDHIMAAGEDLDIRAGCPNGIERIEAGLLSYGNDVTLENTPFEADMGKYVQLDRVPTCRARAALLEKQVPDRQLRAVEMSGDPLPACTEPWPLLAGGTHAGNINSAAYSPDFKTNIGIAMIEAAYWDAGTTLVVHTPVGKRDVLVRAKYWI
;
A
#
# COMPACT_ATOMS: atom_id res chain seq x y z
N PRO A 1 -27.60 3.96 -18.65
CA PRO A 1 -28.71 3.31 -17.90
C PRO A 1 -29.02 1.90 -18.43
N ALA A 2 -29.39 1.74 -19.71
CA ALA A 2 -29.87 0.47 -20.24
C ALA A 2 -28.95 -0.75 -20.01
N LEU A 3 -27.62 -0.60 -20.12
CA LEU A 3 -26.69 -1.70 -19.87
C LEU A 3 -26.61 -2.09 -18.37
N TRP A 4 -26.60 -1.10 -17.48
CA TRP A 4 -26.59 -1.33 -16.03
C TRP A 4 -27.83 -2.11 -15.60
N ASP A 5 -29.00 -1.66 -16.03
CA ASP A 5 -30.28 -2.30 -15.70
C ASP A 5 -30.34 -3.73 -16.24
N HIS A 6 -29.82 -3.95 -17.46
CA HIS A 6 -29.74 -5.28 -18.06
C HIS A 6 -28.84 -6.22 -17.26
N ILE A 7 -27.66 -5.77 -16.82
CA ILE A 7 -26.74 -6.58 -15.99
C ILE A 7 -27.37 -6.91 -14.64
N MET A 8 -27.99 -5.92 -13.98
CA MET A 8 -28.65 -6.12 -12.69
C MET A 8 -29.81 -7.10 -12.78
N ALA A 9 -30.63 -7.03 -13.83
CA ALA A 9 -31.72 -7.98 -14.05
C ALA A 9 -31.21 -9.39 -14.36
N ALA A 10 -30.15 -9.51 -15.17
CA ALA A 10 -29.59 -10.81 -15.55
C ALA A 10 -28.86 -11.53 -14.40
N GLY A 11 -28.43 -10.82 -13.35
CA GLY A 11 -27.72 -11.38 -12.20
C GLY A 11 -28.58 -11.56 -10.94
N GLU A 12 -29.90 -11.41 -11.02
CA GLU A 12 -30.80 -11.49 -9.86
C GLU A 12 -30.66 -12.83 -9.11
N ASP A 13 -30.45 -13.93 -9.83
CA ASP A 13 -30.24 -15.28 -9.28
C ASP A 13 -28.84 -15.49 -8.67
N LEU A 14 -27.92 -14.53 -8.85
CA LEU A 14 -26.55 -14.54 -8.32
C LEU A 14 -26.36 -13.60 -7.11
N ASP A 15 -27.44 -13.02 -6.57
CA ASP A 15 -27.40 -11.99 -5.51
C ASP A 15 -26.54 -10.76 -5.92
N ILE A 16 -26.62 -10.36 -7.19
CA ILE A 16 -25.88 -9.19 -7.68
C ILE A 16 -26.33 -7.91 -6.94
N ARG A 17 -25.36 -7.10 -6.52
CA ARG A 17 -25.58 -5.83 -5.83
C ARG A 17 -24.64 -4.77 -6.37
N ALA A 18 -25.04 -3.50 -6.22
CA ALA A 18 -24.14 -2.39 -6.47
C ALA A 18 -22.96 -2.43 -5.47
N GLY A 19 -21.77 -2.12 -5.96
CA GLY A 19 -20.56 -2.06 -5.16
C GLY A 19 -19.64 -0.93 -5.59
N CYS A 20 -18.51 -0.82 -4.92
CA CYS A 20 -17.43 0.09 -5.21
C CYS A 20 -16.08 -0.56 -4.83
N PRO A 21 -14.94 0.03 -5.20
CA PRO A 21 -13.65 -0.45 -4.71
C PRO A 21 -13.64 -0.56 -3.18
N ASN A 22 -13.15 -1.70 -2.68
CA ASN A 22 -13.14 -1.98 -1.25
C ASN A 22 -11.76 -1.65 -0.65
N GLY A 23 -11.75 -0.84 0.41
CA GLY A 23 -10.51 -0.39 1.04
C GLY A 23 -9.70 -1.49 1.73
N ILE A 24 -10.35 -2.55 2.22
CA ILE A 24 -9.69 -3.69 2.86
C ILE A 24 -9.06 -4.55 1.76
N GLU A 25 -9.85 -4.97 0.77
CA GLU A 25 -9.42 -5.84 -0.34
C GLU A 25 -8.22 -5.25 -1.08
N ARG A 26 -8.26 -3.94 -1.40
CA ARG A 26 -7.15 -3.30 -2.10
C ARG A 26 -5.86 -3.27 -1.29
N ILE A 27 -5.92 -3.19 0.04
CA ILE A 27 -4.72 -3.25 0.89
C ILE A 27 -4.25 -4.70 1.01
N GLU A 28 -5.16 -5.65 1.17
CA GLU A 28 -4.83 -7.08 1.21
C GLU A 28 -4.12 -7.56 -0.04
N ALA A 29 -4.52 -7.09 -1.22
CA ALA A 29 -3.96 -7.44 -2.52
C ALA A 29 -2.77 -6.56 -2.96
N GLY A 30 -2.41 -5.53 -2.18
CA GLY A 30 -1.36 -4.57 -2.57
C GLY A 30 -1.71 -3.72 -3.80
N LEU A 31 -3.00 -3.45 -4.03
CA LEU A 31 -3.47 -2.56 -5.08
C LEU A 31 -3.24 -1.10 -4.67
N LEU A 32 -2.20 -0.50 -5.27
CA LEU A 32 -1.74 0.85 -4.96
C LEU A 32 -2.70 1.91 -5.54
N SER A 33 -2.98 2.93 -4.74
CA SER A 33 -3.75 4.10 -5.14
C SER A 33 -2.83 5.31 -5.30
N TYR A 34 -2.75 5.86 -6.52
CA TYR A 34 -2.14 7.17 -6.73
C TYR A 34 -2.89 8.25 -5.94
N GLY A 35 -2.14 9.14 -5.27
CA GLY A 35 -2.67 10.14 -4.34
C GLY A 35 -2.76 9.66 -2.88
N ASN A 36 -2.77 8.35 -2.62
CA ASN A 36 -2.70 7.78 -1.27
C ASN A 36 -1.33 7.14 -1.02
N ASP A 37 -1.02 6.05 -1.74
CA ASP A 37 0.19 5.25 -1.51
C ASP A 37 1.39 5.79 -2.30
N VAL A 38 1.13 6.39 -3.46
CA VAL A 38 2.15 6.92 -4.38
C VAL A 38 1.71 8.31 -4.84
N THR A 39 2.64 9.27 -4.86
CA THR A 39 2.41 10.64 -5.38
C THR A 39 3.45 10.99 -6.44
N LEU A 40 3.45 12.25 -6.91
CA LEU A 40 4.51 12.76 -7.80
C LEU A 40 5.89 12.80 -7.14
N GLU A 41 5.97 12.67 -5.82
CA GLU A 41 7.23 12.68 -5.07
C GLU A 41 7.94 11.32 -5.11
N ASN A 42 7.25 10.27 -5.57
CA ASN A 42 7.77 8.91 -5.58
C ASN A 42 8.15 8.47 -6.99
N THR A 43 9.14 7.60 -7.05
CA THR A 43 9.56 6.87 -8.24
C THR A 43 8.86 5.50 -8.32
N PRO A 44 8.81 4.89 -9.51
CA PRO A 44 8.36 3.50 -9.64
C PRO A 44 9.19 2.51 -8.82
N PHE A 45 10.45 2.81 -8.53
CA PHE A 45 11.31 1.94 -7.73
C PHE A 45 10.93 2.00 -6.24
N GLU A 46 10.68 3.21 -5.70
CA GLU A 46 10.10 3.38 -4.35
C GLU A 46 8.70 2.75 -4.25
N ALA A 47 7.94 2.69 -5.34
CA ALA A 47 6.62 2.04 -5.36
C ALA A 47 6.65 0.50 -5.53
N ASP A 48 7.83 -0.13 -5.53
CA ASP A 48 8.02 -1.57 -5.85
C ASP A 48 7.49 -1.98 -7.25
N MET A 49 7.46 -1.02 -8.17
CA MET A 49 7.01 -1.17 -9.56
C MET A 49 8.17 -1.25 -10.56
N GLY A 50 9.41 -1.39 -10.08
CA GLY A 50 10.62 -1.42 -10.91
C GLY A 50 10.58 -2.47 -12.03
N LYS A 51 9.92 -3.61 -11.78
CA LYS A 51 9.72 -4.68 -12.79
C LYS A 51 8.96 -4.24 -14.04
N TYR A 52 8.19 -3.15 -13.96
CA TYR A 52 7.45 -2.60 -15.10
C TYR A 52 8.24 -1.54 -15.87
N VAL A 53 9.39 -1.10 -15.36
CA VAL A 53 10.21 -0.04 -15.96
C VAL A 53 11.17 -0.63 -16.99
N GLN A 54 10.82 -0.50 -18.28
CA GLN A 54 11.60 -1.06 -19.39
C GLN A 54 12.51 0.00 -20.05
N LEU A 55 13.54 0.47 -19.31
CA LEU A 55 14.43 1.57 -19.75
C LEU A 55 15.18 1.29 -21.06
N ASP A 56 15.40 0.02 -21.40
CA ASP A 56 16.12 -0.37 -22.62
C ASP A 56 15.23 -0.38 -23.86
N ARG A 57 13.91 -0.58 -23.69
CA ARG A 57 12.97 -0.76 -24.81
C ARG A 57 12.37 0.55 -25.31
N VAL A 58 12.40 1.60 -24.49
CA VAL A 58 11.77 2.89 -24.82
C VAL A 58 12.75 4.05 -24.59
N PRO A 59 13.73 4.23 -25.49
CA PRO A 59 14.75 5.29 -25.35
C PRO A 59 14.16 6.70 -25.40
N THR A 60 12.94 6.87 -25.92
CA THR A 60 12.21 8.14 -26.00
C THR A 60 11.50 8.54 -24.70
N CYS A 61 11.54 7.69 -23.67
CA CYS A 61 10.94 8.02 -22.38
C CYS A 61 11.64 9.24 -21.76
N ARG A 62 10.88 10.32 -21.53
CA ARG A 62 11.41 11.59 -20.98
C ARG A 62 12.08 11.41 -19.61
N ALA A 63 11.58 10.49 -18.81
CA ALA A 63 12.10 10.20 -17.47
C ALA A 63 13.30 9.24 -17.46
N ARG A 64 13.74 8.73 -18.62
CA ARG A 64 14.74 7.65 -18.70
C ARG A 64 16.04 7.96 -17.97
N ALA A 65 16.63 9.14 -18.21
CA ALA A 65 17.90 9.52 -17.58
C ALA A 65 17.77 9.55 -16.05
N ALA A 66 16.73 10.19 -15.52
CA ALA A 66 16.48 10.25 -14.08
C ALA A 66 16.19 8.86 -13.47
N LEU A 67 15.46 7.99 -14.19
CA LEU A 67 15.16 6.64 -13.71
C LEU A 67 16.39 5.73 -13.70
N LEU A 68 17.36 5.94 -14.60
CA LEU A 68 18.62 5.19 -14.58
C LEU A 68 19.43 5.45 -13.30
N GLU A 69 19.39 6.69 -12.79
CA GLU A 69 20.08 7.10 -11.55
C GLU A 69 19.35 6.65 -10.28
N LYS A 70 18.04 6.36 -10.36
CA LYS A 70 17.18 6.04 -9.22
C LYS A 70 16.75 4.57 -9.12
N GLN A 71 17.45 3.67 -9.79
CA GLN A 71 17.09 2.25 -9.81
C GLN A 71 17.18 1.58 -8.42
N VAL A 72 18.08 2.08 -7.58
CA VAL A 72 18.20 1.66 -6.18
C VAL A 72 17.52 2.71 -5.31
N PRO A 73 16.31 2.44 -4.79
CA PRO A 73 15.61 3.41 -3.97
C PRO A 73 16.16 3.40 -2.54
N ASP A 74 16.07 4.54 -1.85
CA ASP A 74 16.42 4.73 -0.44
C ASP A 74 15.27 4.43 0.52
N ARG A 75 14.06 4.26 -0.01
CA ARG A 75 12.85 3.82 0.68
C ARG A 75 11.94 3.06 -0.28
N GLN A 76 11.06 2.19 0.21
CA GLN A 76 10.16 1.44 -0.66
C GLN A 76 8.85 1.10 0.03
N LEU A 77 7.78 0.98 -0.77
CA LEU A 77 6.50 0.48 -0.31
C LEU A 77 6.61 -0.97 0.18
N ARG A 78 6.01 -1.22 1.33
CA ARG A 78 5.95 -2.52 2.00
C ARG A 78 4.55 -2.77 2.55
N ALA A 79 4.18 -4.05 2.56
CA ALA A 79 3.06 -4.53 3.35
C ALA A 79 3.45 -4.54 4.83
N VAL A 80 2.57 -4.02 5.69
CA VAL A 80 2.78 -4.02 7.14
C VAL A 80 1.57 -4.56 7.88
N GLU A 81 1.84 -5.21 9.00
CA GLU A 81 0.84 -5.68 9.96
C GLU A 81 0.98 -4.88 11.26
N MET A 82 -0.12 -4.42 11.84
CA MET A 82 -0.13 -3.67 13.10
C MET A 82 -0.93 -4.44 14.16
N SER A 83 -0.37 -4.48 15.36
CA SER A 83 -0.97 -5.17 16.52
C SER A 83 -2.22 -4.48 17.07
N GLY A 84 -2.99 -5.23 17.86
CA GLY A 84 -4.09 -4.71 18.68
C GLY A 84 -5.45 -4.67 17.97
N ASP A 85 -6.40 -4.03 18.63
CA ASP A 85 -7.78 -3.88 18.16
C ASP A 85 -7.88 -3.10 16.83
N PRO A 86 -9.01 -3.23 16.09
CA PRO A 86 -9.24 -2.47 14.86
C PRO A 86 -8.94 -0.98 15.01
N LEU A 87 -8.10 -0.46 14.12
CA LEU A 87 -7.72 0.94 14.06
C LEU A 87 -8.76 1.78 13.28
N PRO A 88 -8.88 3.08 13.57
CA PRO A 88 -9.69 3.97 12.76
C PRO A 88 -9.17 4.09 11.33
N ALA A 89 -9.97 4.66 10.44
CA ALA A 89 -9.54 4.94 9.08
C ALA A 89 -8.27 5.81 9.05
N CYS A 90 -7.32 5.44 8.19
CA CYS A 90 -6.12 6.24 7.94
C CYS A 90 -6.46 7.42 7.03
N THR A 91 -6.75 8.57 7.63
CA THR A 91 -7.07 9.81 6.89
C THR A 91 -5.85 10.68 6.60
N GLU A 92 -4.72 10.35 7.23
CA GLU A 92 -3.43 11.02 7.11
C GLU A 92 -2.31 10.00 7.34
N PRO A 93 -1.10 10.21 6.77
CA PRO A 93 0.01 9.28 6.98
C PRO A 93 0.39 9.13 8.46
N TRP A 94 0.59 7.90 8.92
CA TRP A 94 1.01 7.60 10.29
C TRP A 94 2.51 7.34 10.38
N PRO A 95 3.27 8.08 11.21
CA PRO A 95 4.71 7.91 11.31
C PRO A 95 5.12 6.54 11.87
N LEU A 96 6.10 5.91 11.21
CA LEU A 96 6.81 4.72 11.66
C LEU A 96 8.13 5.10 12.33
N LEU A 97 8.45 4.42 13.42
CA LEU A 97 9.67 4.62 14.19
C LEU A 97 10.41 3.28 14.41
N ALA A 98 11.73 3.32 14.28
CA ALA A 98 12.67 2.29 14.71
C ALA A 98 13.48 2.83 15.90
N GLY A 99 13.21 2.36 17.12
CA GLY A 99 13.94 2.83 18.31
C GLY A 99 13.84 4.34 18.57
N GLY A 100 12.77 5.00 18.11
CA GLY A 100 12.59 6.45 18.21
C GLY A 100 13.10 7.25 17.00
N THR A 101 13.83 6.61 16.08
CA THR A 101 14.24 7.21 14.80
C THR A 101 13.14 7.02 13.76
N HIS A 102 12.88 8.04 12.94
CA HIS A 102 11.92 7.95 11.84
C HIS A 102 12.32 6.85 10.85
N ALA A 103 11.38 5.96 10.55
CA ALA A 103 11.56 4.79 9.69
C ALA A 103 10.67 4.80 8.45
N GLY A 104 9.77 5.79 8.32
CA GLY A 104 8.83 5.89 7.21
C GLY A 104 7.43 6.28 7.67
N ASN A 105 6.44 6.02 6.82
CA ASN A 105 5.03 6.30 7.11
C ASN A 105 4.11 5.18 6.61
N ILE A 106 3.04 4.90 7.33
CA ILE A 106 1.89 4.14 6.84
C ILE A 106 0.95 5.11 6.13
N ASN A 107 0.69 4.91 4.85
CA ASN A 107 -0.15 5.79 4.05
C ASN A 107 -1.60 5.29 3.97
N SER A 108 -1.77 3.98 4.09
CA SER A 108 -3.06 3.30 4.02
C SER A 108 -3.12 2.23 5.09
N ALA A 109 -4.23 2.18 5.82
CA ALA A 109 -4.48 1.14 6.81
C ALA A 109 -5.96 0.76 6.87
N ALA A 110 -6.22 -0.50 7.20
CA ALA A 110 -7.54 -1.02 7.52
C ALA A 110 -7.42 -2.22 8.46
N TYR A 111 -8.52 -2.61 9.11
CA TYR A 111 -8.61 -3.90 9.76
C TYR A 111 -9.08 -4.95 8.75
N SER A 112 -8.37 -6.07 8.63
CA SER A 112 -8.79 -7.22 7.85
C SER A 112 -9.58 -8.20 8.72
N PRO A 113 -10.87 -8.46 8.42
CA PRO A 113 -11.64 -9.49 9.11
C PRO A 113 -11.13 -10.90 8.85
N ASP A 114 -10.66 -11.18 7.63
CA ASP A 114 -10.21 -12.50 7.20
C ASP A 114 -8.88 -12.88 7.86
N PHE A 115 -7.96 -11.91 7.97
CA PHE A 115 -6.65 -12.10 8.60
C PHE A 115 -6.59 -11.68 10.06
N LYS A 116 -7.70 -11.13 10.59
CA LYS A 116 -7.88 -10.74 12.00
C LYS A 116 -6.76 -9.84 12.54
N THR A 117 -6.32 -8.90 11.72
CA THR A 117 -5.21 -8.00 12.05
C THR A 117 -5.36 -6.66 11.32
N ASN A 118 -4.71 -5.62 11.83
CA ASN A 118 -4.63 -4.36 11.10
C ASN A 118 -3.55 -4.49 10.03
N ILE A 119 -3.90 -4.14 8.80
CA ILE A 119 -3.06 -4.24 7.61
C ILE A 119 -2.77 -2.85 7.07
N GLY A 120 -1.64 -2.67 6.39
CA GLY A 120 -1.32 -1.39 5.78
C GLY A 120 -0.31 -1.44 4.65
N ILE A 121 -0.25 -0.32 3.93
CA ILE A 121 0.73 0.00 2.90
C ILE A 121 1.60 1.13 3.45
N ALA A 122 2.90 0.88 3.57
CA ALA A 122 3.82 1.82 4.19
C ALA A 122 5.03 2.09 3.29
N MET A 123 5.42 3.36 3.18
CA MET A 123 6.71 3.74 2.62
C MET A 123 7.75 3.64 3.73
N ILE A 124 8.71 2.72 3.60
CA ILE A 124 9.70 2.41 4.65
C ILE A 124 11.10 2.68 4.14
N GLU A 125 11.92 3.36 4.94
CA GLU A 125 13.33 3.62 4.65
C GLU A 125 14.12 2.31 4.50
N ALA A 126 15.12 2.31 3.61
CA ALA A 126 15.86 1.10 3.20
C ALA A 126 16.54 0.38 4.37
N ALA A 127 16.89 1.09 5.45
CA ALA A 127 17.47 0.50 6.65
C ALA A 127 16.49 -0.42 7.42
N TYR A 128 15.19 -0.34 7.15
CA TYR A 128 14.13 -0.98 7.94
C TYR A 128 13.09 -1.74 7.12
N TRP A 129 13.24 -1.82 5.81
CA TRP A 129 12.21 -2.36 4.91
C TRP A 129 12.22 -3.89 4.77
N ASP A 130 13.11 -4.58 5.46
CA ASP A 130 13.28 -6.03 5.31
C ASP A 130 12.16 -6.75 6.04
N ALA A 131 11.66 -7.83 5.44
CA ALA A 131 10.61 -8.64 6.05
C ALA A 131 11.06 -9.19 7.40
N GLY A 132 10.16 -9.14 8.39
CA GLY A 132 10.46 -9.52 9.77
C GLY A 132 10.95 -8.36 10.64
N THR A 133 11.26 -7.20 10.06
CA THR A 133 11.60 -6.00 10.83
C THR A 133 10.40 -5.55 11.66
N THR A 134 10.64 -5.26 12.93
CA THR A 134 9.63 -4.72 13.85
C THR A 134 9.81 -3.22 14.04
N LEU A 135 8.72 -2.47 13.87
CA LEU A 135 8.66 -1.01 14.01
C LEU A 135 7.54 -0.63 14.98
N VAL A 136 7.44 0.67 15.29
CA VAL A 136 6.32 1.22 16.06
C VAL A 136 5.65 2.30 15.21
N VAL A 137 4.33 2.21 15.05
CA VAL A 137 3.53 3.28 14.43
C VAL A 137 2.87 4.14 15.49
N HIS A 138 2.81 5.44 15.24
CA HIS A 138 1.98 6.37 16.00
C HIS A 138 0.62 6.54 15.31
N THR A 139 -0.41 5.91 15.86
CA THR A 139 -1.80 6.02 15.35
C THR A 139 -2.59 7.06 16.14
N PRO A 140 -3.78 7.48 15.67
CA PRO A 140 -4.67 8.37 16.43
C PRO A 140 -5.09 7.82 17.81
N VAL A 141 -5.03 6.51 18.01
CA VAL A 141 -5.41 5.82 19.26
C VAL A 141 -4.19 5.31 20.05
N GLY A 142 -3.01 5.86 19.76
CA GLY A 142 -1.75 5.56 20.43
C GLY A 142 -0.82 4.67 19.63
N LYS A 143 0.27 4.24 20.28
CA LYS A 143 1.31 3.45 19.62
C LYS A 143 0.86 2.02 19.37
N ARG A 144 1.33 1.42 18.27
CA ARG A 144 1.18 -0.01 17.96
C ARG A 144 2.48 -0.57 17.45
N ASP A 145 2.73 -1.83 17.77
CA ASP A 145 3.83 -2.59 17.15
C ASP A 145 3.44 -2.93 15.72
N VAL A 146 4.44 -2.87 14.83
CA VAL A 146 4.32 -3.11 13.40
C VAL A 146 5.31 -4.18 12.96
N LEU A 147 4.86 -5.12 12.13
CA LEU A 147 5.70 -6.11 11.48
C LEU A 147 5.74 -5.83 9.97
N VAL A 148 6.93 -5.64 9.43
CA VAL A 148 7.15 -5.55 7.98
C VAL A 148 7.03 -6.93 7.35
N ARG A 149 6.19 -7.05 6.33
CA ARG A 149 5.91 -8.32 5.65
C ARG A 149 6.66 -8.43 4.32
N ALA A 150 6.99 -9.66 3.96
CA ALA A 150 7.61 -9.97 2.67
C ALA A 150 6.64 -9.80 1.48
N LYS A 151 5.34 -9.95 1.73
CA LYS A 151 4.28 -9.86 0.72
C LYS A 151 2.96 -9.43 1.33
N TYR A 152 2.10 -8.93 0.46
CA TYR A 152 0.68 -8.76 0.69
C TYR A 152 -0.02 -10.11 0.92
N TRP A 153 -1.26 -10.06 1.40
CA TRP A 153 -1.96 -11.24 1.91
C TRP A 153 -2.55 -12.11 0.81
N ILE A 154 -3.02 -11.51 -0.28
CA ILE A 154 -3.60 -12.18 -1.45
C ILE A 154 -2.89 -11.80 -2.75
#